data_AF-A0A1B9MFM3-F1
#
_entry.id   AF-A0A1B9MFM3-F1
#
_cell.length_a   1.000
_cell.length_b   1.000
_cell.length_c   1.000
_cell.angle_alpha   90.00
_cell.angle_beta   90.00
_cell.angle_gamma   90.00
#
_symmetry.space_group_name_H-M   'P 1'
#
loop_
_entity.id
_entity.type
_entity.pdbx_description
1 polymer ?
#
loop_
_entity_poly.entity_id
_entity_poly.type
_entity_poly.pdbx_seq_one_letter_code
_entity_poly.pdbx_strand_id
1 'polypeptide(L)' 'MAITDAQKRANKRQDEQRRGLPRLPASYITDEENELLLEMSKIYGSKKEAIFEGLSLLKKAQKGKNNS' A
#
# COMPACT_ATOMS: atom_id res chain seq x y z
N MET A 1 11.82 26.21 11.00
CA MET A 1 12.97 25.55 11.67
C MET A 1 13.81 24.87 10.61
N ALA A 2 15.14 25.00 10.66
CA ALA A 2 16.04 24.32 9.72
C ALA A 2 16.23 22.86 10.12
N ILE A 3 16.24 21.94 9.13
CA ILE A 3 16.49 20.50 9.35
C ILE A 3 17.92 20.31 9.87
N THR A 4 18.07 19.58 10.97
CA THR A 4 19.37 19.32 11.59
C THR A 4 20.19 18.30 10.79
N ASP A 5 21.51 18.29 10.94
CA ASP A 5 22.36 17.29 10.25
C ASP A 5 22.13 15.85 10.73
N ALA A 6 21.57 15.68 11.93
CA ALA A 6 21.10 14.38 12.40
C ALA A 6 19.87 13.92 11.59
N GLN A 7 18.89 14.81 11.36
CA GLN A 7 17.71 14.52 10.55
C GLN A 7 18.07 14.25 9.09
N LYS A 8 19.01 15.01 8.49
CA LYS A 8 19.49 14.74 7.12
C LYS A 8 20.09 13.33 6.99
N ARG A 9 20.92 12.91 7.95
CA ARG A 9 21.53 11.57 7.95
C ARG A 9 20.49 10.47 8.14
N ALA A 10 19.48 10.69 8.98
CA ALA A 10 18.39 9.73 9.18
C ALA A 10 17.55 9.55 7.91
N ASN A 11 17.17 10.65 7.25
CA ASN A 11 16.40 10.61 6.00
C ASN A 11 17.18 9.88 4.89
N LYS A 12 18.48 10.20 4.73
CA LYS A 12 19.33 9.54 3.74
C LYS A 12 19.40 8.02 3.95
N ARG A 13 19.57 7.56 5.19
CA ARG A 13 19.55 6.12 5.52
C ARG A 13 18.21 5.47 5.19
N GLN A 14 17.10 6.15 5.48
CA GLN A 14 15.77 5.64 5.17
C GLN A 14 15.53 5.55 3.65
N ASP A 15 16.00 6.53 2.89
CA ASP A 15 15.92 6.54 1.43
C ASP A 15 16.77 5.43 0.81
N GLU A 16 17.99 5.20 1.34
CA GLU A 16 18.86 4.10 0.94
C GLU A 16 18.21 2.73 1.20
N GLN A 17 17.54 2.55 2.36
CA GLN A 17 16.81 1.32 2.68
C GLN A 17 15.60 1.08 1.78
N ARG A 18 14.94 2.15 1.32
CA ARG A 18 13.78 2.08 0.41
C ARG A 18 14.17 1.98 -1.06
N ARG A 19 15.46 2.12 -1.39
CA ARG A 19 15.95 2.12 -2.76
C ARG A 19 15.72 0.75 -3.40
N GLY A 20 14.93 0.72 -4.47
CA GLY A 20 14.60 -0.50 -5.20
C GLY A 20 13.36 -1.25 -4.68
N LEU A 21 12.71 -0.78 -3.61
CA LEU A 21 11.44 -1.36 -3.16
C LEU A 21 10.28 -0.82 -4.02
N PRO A 22 9.40 -1.70 -4.53
CA PRO A 22 8.18 -1.28 -5.22
C PRO A 22 7.31 -0.41 -4.32
N ARG A 23 6.84 0.72 -4.85
CA ARG A 23 5.96 1.65 -4.13
C ARG A 23 4.52 1.41 -4.53
N LEU A 24 3.60 1.57 -3.57
CA LEU A 24 2.20 1.75 -3.92
C LEU A 24 2.06 3.05 -4.72
N PRO A 25 1.09 3.12 -5.65
CA PRO A 25 0.78 4.35 -6.35
C PRO A 25 0.53 5.49 -5.37
N ALA A 26 1.11 6.66 -5.64
CA ALA A 26 0.83 7.88 -4.89
C ALA A 26 -0.46 8.52 -5.43
N SER A 27 -1.57 7.80 -5.34
CA SER A 27 -2.90 8.29 -5.72
C SER A 27 -3.66 8.77 -4.51
N TYR A 28 -4.40 9.87 -4.67
CA TYR A 28 -5.47 10.23 -3.74
C TYR A 28 -6.64 9.28 -3.95
N ILE A 29 -7.30 8.96 -2.85
CA ILE A 29 -8.52 8.14 -2.83
C ILE A 29 -9.65 9.00 -2.28
N THR A 30 -10.89 8.67 -2.62
CA THR A 30 -12.07 9.34 -2.06
C THR A 30 -12.29 8.93 -0.61
N ASP A 31 -13.18 9.64 0.08
CA ASP A 31 -13.54 9.30 1.46
C ASP A 31 -14.19 7.91 1.54
N GLU A 32 -15.04 7.57 0.58
CA GLU A 32 -15.69 6.25 0.50
C GLU A 32 -14.66 5.13 0.28
N GLU A 33 -13.67 5.35 -0.59
CA GLU A 33 -12.58 4.39 -0.80
C GLU A 33 -11.73 4.21 0.46
N ASN A 34 -11.50 5.29 1.21
CA ASN A 34 -10.76 5.23 2.48
C ASN A 34 -11.56 4.52 3.58
N GLU A 35 -12.86 4.76 3.69
CA GLU A 35 -13.77 4.07 4.61
C GLU A 35 -13.77 2.57 4.35
N LEU A 36 -13.92 2.16 3.09
CA LEU A 36 -13.83 0.75 2.69
C LEU A 36 -12.50 0.13 3.13
N LEU A 37 -11.37 0.81 2.89
CA LEU A 37 -10.06 0.32 3.33
C LEU A 37 -9.95 0.22 4.85
N LEU A 38 -10.53 1.16 5.60
CA LEU A 38 -10.56 1.09 7.06
C LEU A 38 -11.35 -0.12 7.54
N GLU A 39 -12.53 -0.37 6.99
CA GLU A 39 -13.35 -1.54 7.33
C GLU A 39 -12.62 -2.84 7.02
N MET A 40 -12.07 -2.98 5.82
CA MET A 40 -11.36 -4.19 5.43
C MET A 40 -10.08 -4.38 6.24
N SER A 41 -9.38 -3.29 6.62
CA SER A 41 -8.19 -3.39 7.46
C SER A 41 -8.48 -4.00 8.85
N LYS A 42 -9.69 -3.81 9.40
CA LYS A 42 -10.09 -4.46 10.66
C LYS A 42 -10.18 -5.98 10.54
N ILE A 43 -10.47 -6.49 9.34
CA ILE A 43 -10.61 -7.92 9.06
C ILE A 43 -9.26 -8.53 8.68
N TYR A 44 -8.51 -7.85 7.81
CA TYR A 44 -7.27 -8.37 7.21
C TYR A 44 -5.98 -7.87 7.87
N GLY A 45 -6.08 -7.09 8.96
CA GLY A 45 -4.94 -6.60 9.75
C GLY A 45 -4.49 -5.19 9.36
N SER A 46 -4.32 -4.92 8.07
CA SER A 46 -3.93 -3.60 7.57
C SER A 46 -4.58 -3.26 6.22
N LYS A 47 -4.60 -1.97 5.87
CA LYS A 47 -5.07 -1.52 4.55
C LYS A 47 -4.28 -2.18 3.41
N LYS A 48 -2.98 -2.36 3.61
CA LYS A 48 -2.10 -3.01 2.61
C LYS A 48 -2.49 -4.48 2.41
N GLU A 49 -2.67 -5.23 3.49
CA GLU A 49 -3.09 -6.64 3.41
C GLU A 49 -4.47 -6.78 2.77
N ALA A 50 -5.43 -5.93 3.16
CA ALA A 50 -6.75 -5.88 2.55
C ALA A 50 -6.70 -5.67 1.02
N ILE A 51 -5.88 -4.72 0.55
CA ILE A 51 -5.71 -4.46 -0.89
C ILE A 51 -5.18 -5.72 -1.60
N PHE A 52 -4.14 -6.35 -1.07
CA PHE A 52 -3.53 -7.49 -1.75
C PHE A 52 -4.40 -8.76 -1.70
N GLU A 53 -5.16 -8.98 -0.63
CA GLU A 53 -6.16 -10.04 -0.59
C GLU A 53 -7.28 -9.81 -1.61
N GLY A 54 -7.80 -8.58 -1.71
CA GLY A 54 -8.77 -8.21 -2.74
C GLY A 54 -8.24 -8.47 -4.16
N LEU A 55 -7.01 -8.07 -4.45
CA LEU A 55 -6.35 -8.33 -5.74
C LEU A 55 -6.16 -9.82 -6.00
N SER A 56 -5.82 -10.61 -4.98
CA SER A 56 -5.68 -12.06 -5.06
C SER A 56 -7.01 -12.72 -5.43
N LEU A 57 -8.10 -12.32 -4.78
CA LEU A 57 -9.45 -12.80 -5.08
C LEU A 57 -9.89 -12.42 -6.50
N LEU A 58 -9.66 -11.17 -6.91
CA LEU A 58 -9.96 -10.71 -8.27
C LEU A 58 -9.19 -11.51 -9.33
N LYS A 59 -7.90 -11.77 -9.10
CA LYS A 59 -7.07 -12.59 -10.00
C LYS A 59 -7.60 -14.02 -10.11
N LYS A 60 -8.03 -14.62 -9.00
CA LYS A 60 -8.66 -15.96 -8.99
C LYS A 60 -9.97 -15.96 -9.78
N ALA A 61 -10.83 -14.96 -9.55
CA ALA A 61 -12.10 -14.82 -10.26
C ALA A 61 -11.91 -14.66 -11.78
N GLN A 62 -10.93 -13.87 -12.21
CA GLN A 62 -10.63 -13.68 -13.64
C GLN A 62 -10.04 -14.93 -14.30
N LYS A 63 -9.17 -15.68 -13.60
CA LYS A 63 -8.70 -16.98 -14.11
C LYS A 63 -9.83 -17.99 -14.31
N GLY A 64 -10.85 -17.97 -13.45
CA GLY A 64 -12.04 -18.79 -13.61
C GLY A 64 -12.85 -18.43 -14.86
N LYS A 65 -12.93 -17.14 -15.22
CA LYS A 65 -13.66 -16.64 -16.39
C LYS A 65 -12.96 -16.93 -17.73
N ASN A 66 -11.63 -16.93 -17.76
CA ASN A 66 -10.87 -17.15 -19.00
C ASN A 66 -10.71 -18.64 -19.39
N ASN A 67 -11.12 -19.57 -18.51
CA ASN A 67 -11.10 -21.01 -18.74
C ASN A 67 -12.51 -21.58 -19.03
N SER A 68 -13.48 -20.73 -19.36
CA SER A 68 -14.86 -21.09 -19.72
C SER A 68 -15.19 -20.61 -21.13
#